data_AF-A0A3B8RRP5-F1
#
_entry.id   AF-A0A3B8RRP5-F1
#
_cell.length_a   1.000
_cell.length_b   1.000
_cell.length_c   1.000
_cell.angle_alpha   90.00
_cell.angle_beta   90.00
_cell.angle_gamma   90.00
#
_symmetry.space_group_name_H-M   'P 1'
#
loop_
_entity.id
_entity.type
_entity.pdbx_description
1 polymer ?
#
loop_
_entity_poly.entity_id
_entity_poly.type
_entity_poly.pdbx_seq_one_letter_code
_entity_poly.pdbx_strand_id
1 'polypeptide(L)'
;NGGKNWIDSTAFAGISTFSFLDRELGFIIANGQIFKTTDAGQSWDYVSNIPLLKPDQLLVQDRLIIYMLTEDYYSNDLFSVYKSIDGGETWSSIRKYTFLNNIFLS
;
A
#
# COMPACT_ATOMS: atom_id res chain seq x y z
N ASN A 1 4.71 24.59 -8.30
CA ASN A 1 5.64 25.74 -8.16
C ASN A 1 6.77 25.48 -7.13
N GLY A 2 7.21 24.22 -6.93
CA GLY A 2 8.26 23.90 -5.95
C GLY A 2 7.81 24.04 -4.49
N GLY A 3 6.58 23.63 -4.17
CA GLY A 3 6.02 23.70 -2.81
C GLY A 3 5.59 25.09 -2.34
N LYS A 4 5.44 26.06 -3.25
CA LYS A 4 5.09 27.44 -2.89
C LYS A 4 3.59 27.67 -2.72
N ASN A 5 2.74 26.77 -3.24
CA ASN A 5 1.29 26.79 -3.01
C ASN A 5 0.85 25.39 -2.57
N TRP A 6 0.15 25.33 -1.44
CA TRP A 6 -0.54 24.15 -0.95
C TRP A 6 -2.04 24.38 -1.08
N ILE A 7 -2.75 23.39 -1.62
CA ILE A 7 -4.21 23.33 -1.53
C ILE A 7 -4.49 22.23 -0.54
N ASP A 8 -5.20 22.55 0.54
CA ASP A 8 -5.61 21.55 1.51
C ASP A 8 -6.63 20.61 0.85
N SER A 9 -6.24 19.35 0.71
CA SER A 9 -7.13 18.27 0.31
C SER A 9 -7.61 17.57 1.56
N THR A 10 -8.92 17.61 1.83
CA THR A 10 -9.55 16.85 2.94
C THR A 10 -9.82 15.40 2.57
N ALA A 11 -9.35 14.92 1.41
CA ALA A 11 -9.73 13.62 0.86
C ALA A 11 -9.34 12.44 1.77
N PHE A 12 -8.30 12.58 2.60
CA PHE A 12 -7.83 11.52 3.47
C PHE A 12 -7.38 12.06 4.83
N ALA A 13 -8.02 11.59 5.91
CA ALA A 13 -7.46 11.65 7.26
C ALA A 13 -6.60 10.39 7.49
N GLY A 14 -5.49 10.51 8.23
CA GLY A 14 -4.68 9.35 8.65
C GLY A 14 -3.90 8.68 7.53
N ILE A 15 -3.27 9.46 6.65
CA ILE A 15 -2.35 8.95 5.62
C ILE A 15 -1.12 8.35 6.32
N SER A 16 -0.85 7.06 6.10
CA SER A 16 0.37 6.39 6.57
C SER A 16 1.47 6.35 5.52
N THR A 17 1.12 6.34 4.24
CA THR A 17 2.08 6.44 3.14
C THR A 17 1.51 7.18 1.94
N PHE A 18 2.40 7.80 1.17
CA PHE A 18 2.12 8.34 -0.14
C PHE A 18 3.31 8.06 -1.07
N SER A 19 3.04 7.65 -2.30
CA SER A 19 4.08 7.40 -3.30
C SER A 19 3.56 7.71 -4.70
N PHE A 20 4.38 8.37 -5.50
CA PHE A 20 4.13 8.58 -6.92
C PHE A 20 5.22 7.89 -7.72
N LEU A 21 4.82 7.07 -8.69
CA LEU A 21 5.73 6.47 -9.65
C LEU A 21 6.17 7.49 -10.69
N ASP A 22 5.20 8.26 -11.19
CA ASP A 22 5.40 9.32 -12.18
C ASP A 22 4.50 10.53 -11.86
N ARG A 23 4.33 11.45 -12.82
CA ARG A 23 3.54 12.67 -12.59
C ARG A 23 2.04 12.42 -12.42
N GLU A 24 1.54 11.27 -12.84
CA GLU A 24 0.12 10.96 -12.92
C GLU A 24 -0.26 9.83 -11.97
N LEU A 25 0.56 8.75 -11.94
CA LEU A 25 0.29 7.55 -11.17
C LEU A 25 0.83 7.67 -9.75
N GLY A 26 -0.08 7.58 -8.78
CA GLY A 26 0.25 7.56 -7.36
C GLY A 26 -0.63 6.61 -6.56
N PHE A 27 -0.14 6.27 -5.37
CA PHE A 27 -0.82 5.44 -4.37
C PHE A 27 -0.69 6.07 -2.99
N ILE A 28 -1.72 5.89 -2.17
CA ILE A 28 -1.71 6.22 -0.76
C ILE A 28 -2.26 5.06 0.06
N ILE A 29 -1.79 4.95 1.30
CA ILE A 29 -2.49 4.18 2.34
C ILE A 29 -3.06 5.18 3.33
N ALA A 30 -4.36 5.10 3.55
CA ALA A 30 -5.07 5.90 4.54
C ALA A 30 -6.11 5.03 5.23
N ASN A 31 -6.21 5.12 6.56
CA ASN A 31 -7.17 4.34 7.37
C ASN A 31 -7.14 2.81 7.10
N GLY A 32 -5.95 2.26 6.81
CA GLY A 32 -5.79 0.84 6.49
C GLY A 32 -6.36 0.43 5.13
N GLN A 33 -6.57 1.40 4.23
CA GLN A 33 -7.06 1.19 2.87
C GLN A 33 -6.06 1.74 1.86
N ILE A 34 -6.03 1.16 0.66
CA ILE A 34 -5.22 1.66 -0.46
C ILE A 34 -6.11 2.47 -1.40
N PHE A 35 -5.60 3.61 -1.83
CA PHE A 35 -6.18 4.39 -2.91
C PHE A 35 -5.16 4.64 -4.01
N LYS A 36 -5.64 4.71 -5.25
CA LYS A 36 -4.83 4.93 -6.46
C LYS A 36 -5.31 6.20 -7.17
N THR A 37 -4.38 6.96 -7.73
CA THR A 37 -4.67 8.04 -8.66
C THR A 37 -3.97 7.79 -9.98
N THR A 38 -4.58 8.21 -11.08
CA THR A 38 -3.96 8.27 -12.41
C THR A 38 -4.06 9.67 -13.02
N ASP A 39 -4.40 10.67 -12.20
CA ASP A 39 -4.65 12.05 -12.64
C ASP A 39 -3.90 13.09 -11.80
N ALA A 40 -2.71 12.70 -11.32
CA ALA A 40 -1.83 13.52 -10.49
C ALA A 40 -2.43 13.89 -9.11
N GLY A 41 -3.29 13.02 -8.57
CA GLY A 41 -3.91 13.18 -7.26
C GLY A 41 -5.10 14.13 -7.24
N GLN A 42 -5.68 14.45 -8.40
CA GLN A 42 -6.94 15.21 -8.49
C GLN A 42 -8.11 14.36 -8.00
N SER A 43 -8.10 13.07 -8.29
CA SER A 43 -9.02 12.08 -7.77
C SER A 43 -8.29 10.79 -7.35
N TRP A 44 -8.94 10.03 -6.49
CA TRP A 44 -8.37 8.84 -5.86
C TRP A 44 -9.43 7.74 -5.78
N ASP A 45 -9.15 6.60 -6.41
CA ASP A 45 -10.01 5.44 -6.45
C ASP A 45 -9.62 4.44 -5.36
N TYR A 46 -10.62 3.88 -4.68
CA TYR A 46 -10.42 2.82 -3.69
C TYR A 46 -9.99 1.52 -4.37
N VAL A 47 -8.91 0.90 -3.89
CA VAL A 47 -8.46 -0.42 -4.35
C VAL A 47 -9.16 -1.49 -3.51
N SER A 48 -10.24 -2.06 -4.06
CA SER A 48 -11.15 -2.93 -3.33
C SER A 48 -10.71 -4.39 -3.18
N ASN A 49 -9.85 -4.88 -4.08
CA ASN A 49 -9.45 -6.29 -4.14
C ASN A 49 -8.17 -6.59 -3.35
N ILE A 50 -8.02 -5.96 -2.19
CA ILE A 50 -6.89 -6.23 -1.30
C ILE A 50 -7.21 -7.40 -0.36
N PRO A 51 -6.22 -8.25 -0.03
CA PRO A 51 -6.33 -9.24 1.04
C PRO A 51 -6.87 -8.64 2.36
N LEU A 52 -7.56 -9.45 3.17
CA LEU A 52 -8.09 -9.07 4.50
C LEU A 52 -6.98 -8.89 5.56
N LEU A 53 -5.99 -8.06 5.24
CA LEU A 53 -4.84 -7.72 6.07
C LEU A 53 -4.64 -6.21 6.00
N LYS A 54 -3.98 -5.65 7.00
CA LYS A 54 -3.73 -4.21 7.08
C LYS A 54 -2.59 -3.86 6.11
N PRO A 55 -2.82 -3.04 5.08
CA PRO A 55 -1.74 -2.54 4.23
C PRO A 55 -0.80 -1.66 5.05
N ASP A 56 0.49 -1.90 4.92
CA ASP A 56 1.53 -1.15 5.64
C ASP A 56 2.39 -0.34 4.67
N GLN A 57 2.96 -1.02 3.67
CA GLN A 57 3.86 -0.39 2.70
C GLN A 57 3.55 -0.82 1.27
N LEU A 58 3.72 0.10 0.33
CA LEU A 58 3.70 -0.17 -1.11
C LEU A 58 5.06 0.14 -1.74
N LEU A 59 5.47 -0.74 -2.65
CA LEU A 59 6.58 -0.52 -3.57
C LEU A 59 6.06 -0.66 -4.99
N VAL A 60 6.02 0.46 -5.72
CA VAL A 60 5.61 0.50 -7.12
C VAL A 60 6.86 0.37 -7.98
N GLN A 61 7.04 -0.77 -8.64
CA GLN A 61 8.19 -1.02 -9.50
C GLN A 61 7.98 -0.38 -10.88
N ASP A 62 6.78 -0.55 -11.44
CA ASP A 62 6.33 0.08 -12.68
C ASP A 62 4.79 0.22 -12.67
N ARG A 63 4.19 0.66 -13.78
CA ARG A 63 2.74 0.90 -13.87
C ARG A 63 1.89 -0.36 -13.66
N LEU A 64 2.46 -1.56 -13.83
CA LEU A 64 1.78 -2.84 -13.70
C LEU A 64 2.23 -3.61 -12.46
N ILE A 65 3.53 -3.56 -12.14
CA ILE A 65 4.15 -4.34 -11.08
C ILE A 65 4.19 -3.54 -9.78
N ILE A 66 3.42 -4.02 -8.80
CA ILE A 66 3.33 -3.42 -7.47
C ILE A 66 3.50 -4.50 -6.41
N TYR A 67 4.26 -4.18 -5.37
CA TYR A 67 4.42 -5.00 -4.19
C TYR A 67 3.74 -4.33 -3.00
N MET A 68 3.04 -5.12 -2.20
CA MET A 68 2.40 -4.69 -0.97
C MET A 68 2.89 -5.53 0.19
N LEU A 69 3.36 -4.85 1.24
CA LEU A 69 3.58 -5.43 2.56
C LEU A 69 2.32 -5.23 3.39
N THR A 70 1.86 -6.30 4.04
CA THR A 70 0.69 -6.26 4.92
C THR A 70 1.02 -6.81 6.29
N GLU A 71 0.42 -6.23 7.32
CA GLU A 71 0.40 -6.72 8.70
C GLU A 71 -0.88 -7.54 8.97
N ASP A 72 -0.77 -8.55 9.83
CA ASP A 72 -1.93 -9.24 10.38
C ASP A 72 -2.65 -8.38 11.43
N TYR A 73 -3.98 -8.35 11.40
CA TYR A 73 -4.78 -7.56 12.34
C TYR A 73 -4.64 -8.04 13.80
N TYR A 74 -4.31 -9.31 14.01
CA TYR A 74 -4.25 -9.95 15.31
C TYR A 74 -2.82 -10.23 15.77
N SER A 75 -1.82 -10.03 14.90
CA SER A 75 -0.41 -10.26 15.22
C SER A 75 0.50 -9.27 14.51
N ASN A 76 1.17 -8.42 15.29
CA ASN A 76 2.13 -7.45 14.78
C ASN A 76 3.42 -8.11 14.25
N ASP A 77 3.61 -9.41 14.47
CA ASP A 77 4.82 -10.15 14.06
C ASP A 77 4.62 -10.96 12.77
N LEU A 78 3.44 -10.85 12.14
CA LEU A 78 3.12 -11.57 10.91
C LEU A 78 2.98 -10.59 9.75
N PHE A 79 3.91 -10.72 8.80
CA PHE A 79 3.91 -9.94 7.57
C PHE A 79 3.70 -10.85 6.36
N SER A 80 2.90 -10.37 5.42
CA SER A 80 2.70 -11.02 4.13
C SER A 80 3.06 -10.07 3.00
N VAL A 81 3.63 -10.63 1.92
CA VAL A 81 3.94 -9.87 0.71
C VAL A 81 3.01 -10.31 -0.40
N TYR A 82 2.37 -9.34 -1.04
CA TYR A 82 1.54 -9.51 -2.22
C TYR A 82 2.14 -8.80 -3.42
N LYS A 83 1.87 -9.35 -4.60
CA LYS A 83 2.24 -8.78 -5.90
C LYS A 83 1.00 -8.57 -6.76
N SER A 84 0.92 -7.41 -7.38
CA SER A 84 0.09 -7.18 -8.56
C SER A 84 0.97 -7.13 -9.81
N ILE A 85 0.42 -7.60 -10.93
CA ILE A 85 1.01 -7.49 -12.28
C ILE A 85 0.07 -6.77 -13.26
N ASP A 86 -1.00 -6.17 -12.73
CA ASP A 86 -2.07 -5.48 -13.45
C ASP A 86 -2.34 -4.08 -12.88
N GLY A 87 -1.35 -3.48 -12.22
CA GLY A 87 -1.42 -2.11 -11.73
C GLY A 87 -2.31 -1.93 -10.50
N GLY A 88 -2.48 -3.00 -9.72
CA GLY A 88 -3.20 -3.03 -8.45
C GLY A 88 -4.65 -3.50 -8.55
N GLU A 89 -5.10 -3.99 -9.70
CA GLU A 89 -6.46 -4.51 -9.88
C GLU A 89 -6.64 -5.86 -9.17
N THR A 90 -5.63 -6.74 -9.24
CA THR A 90 -5.59 -8.01 -8.53
C THR A 90 -4.24 -8.23 -7.83
N TRP A 91 -4.27 -9.01 -6.75
CA TRP A 91 -3.12 -9.25 -5.88
C TRP A 91 -2.95 -10.74 -5.60
N SER A 92 -1.73 -11.24 -5.79
CA SER A 92 -1.34 -12.61 -5.50
C SER A 92 -0.31 -12.66 -4.37
N SER A 93 -0.48 -13.56 -3.41
CA SER A 93 0.50 -13.73 -2.32
C SER A 93 1.79 -14.32 -2.89
N ILE A 94 2.94 -13.71 -2.56
CA ILE A 94 4.25 -14.23 -2.93
C ILE A 94 4.77 -15.14 -1.82
N ARG A 95 4.70 -14.70 -0.55
CA ARG A 95 5.13 -15.44 0.65
C ARG A 95 4.45 -14.89 1.91
N LYS A 96 4.21 -15.77 2.89
CA LYS A 96 3.84 -15.44 4.28
C LYS A 96 5.07 -15.64 5.15
N TYR A 97 5.56 -14.59 5.80
CA TYR A 97 6.64 -14.71 6.78
C TYR A 97 6.00 -14.87 8.16
N THR A 98 6.33 -15.95 8.85
CA THR A 98 6.01 -16.14 10.26
C THR A 98 7.32 -16.01 11.01
N PHE A 99 7.53 -14.93 11.76
CA PHE A 99 8.60 -14.93 12.77
C PHE A 99 8.13 -15.84 13.90
N LEU A 100 8.35 -17.15 13.76
CA LEU A 100 8.13 -18.05 14.89
C LEU A 100 9.21 -17.76 15.92
N ASN A 101 8.77 -17.35 17.12
CA ASN A 101 9.52 -17.37 18.38
C ASN A 101 9.91 -18.80 18.80
N ASN A 102 10.52 -19.58 17.91
CA ASN A 102 11.01 -20.93 18.19
C ASN A 102 12.54 -20.93 18.32
N ILE A 103 13.06 -20.18 19.29
CA ILE A 103 14.37 -20.50 19.86
C ILE A 103 14.41 -20.15 21.35
N PHE A 104 13.74 -20.93 22.20
CA PHE A 104 14.24 -21.24 23.54
C PHE A 104 13.80 -22.67 23.91
N LEU A 105 14.55 -23.65 23.41
CA LEU A 105 14.80 -24.90 24.12
C LEU A 105 16.32 -25.12 24.10
N SER A 106 16.96 -24.70 25.18
CA SER A 106 18.20 -25.28 25.71
C SER A 106 18.17 -25.15 27.23
#